data_AF-A0A3D3IPR2-F1
#
_entry.id   AF-A0A3D3IPR2-F1
#
_cell.length_a   1.000
_cell.length_b   1.000
_cell.length_c   1.000
_cell.angle_alpha   90.00
_cell.angle_beta   90.00
_cell.angle_gamma   90.00
#
_symmetry.space_group_name_H-M   'P 1'
#
loop_
_entity.id
_entity.type
_entity.pdbx_description
1 polymer ?
#
loop_
_entity_poly.entity_id
_entity_poly.type
_entity_poly.pdbx_seq_one_letter_code
_entity_poly.pdbx_strand_id
1 'polypeptide(L)'
;MILNWIKCGGDQWCDFFNLNLNHSHFDNIEGVYIIWHGAPRAAVVYVGQGNIRDRIAAHRTESAILHYRNNGLFVTWAQVTDSSRNGVERYLANTWNPLVGSQCPYATPIAVNSPW
;
A
#
# COMPACT_ATOMS: atom_id res chain seq x y z
N MET A 1 3.98 -0.43 -16.87
CA MET A 1 2.53 -0.59 -16.70
C MET A 1 1.99 0.66 -16.03
N ILE A 2 0.77 1.12 -16.34
CA ILE A 2 0.18 2.29 -15.67
C ILE A 2 -0.92 1.79 -14.74
N LEU A 3 -0.88 2.23 -13.49
CA LEU A 3 -1.81 1.90 -12.42
C LEU A 3 -2.64 3.11 -12.02
N ASN A 4 -3.92 2.85 -11.74
CA ASN A 4 -4.86 3.82 -11.20
C ASN A 4 -4.79 3.77 -9.66
N TRP A 5 -4.00 4.68 -9.08
CA TRP A 5 -3.83 4.78 -7.63
C TRP A 5 -5.03 5.47 -6.98
N ILE A 6 -5.63 4.80 -5.99
CA ILE A 6 -6.82 5.29 -5.30
C ILE A 6 -6.45 6.30 -4.22
N LYS A 7 -7.17 7.42 -4.21
CA LYS A 7 -7.18 8.45 -3.17
C LYS A 7 -8.58 8.53 -2.55
N CYS A 8 -8.67 9.11 -1.37
CA CYS A 8 -9.92 9.40 -0.70
C CYS A 8 -10.56 10.68 -1.27
N GLY A 9 -11.80 10.97 -0.86
CA GLY A 9 -12.56 12.11 -1.37
C GLY A 9 -11.78 13.42 -1.33
N GLY A 10 -11.93 14.23 -2.38
CA GLY A 10 -11.23 15.51 -2.53
C GLY A 10 -9.74 15.37 -2.90
N ASP A 11 -9.37 14.26 -3.56
CA ASP A 11 -7.98 13.93 -3.97
C ASP A 11 -6.98 13.85 -2.81
N GLN A 12 -7.48 13.58 -1.61
CA GLN A 12 -6.68 13.45 -0.40
C GLN A 12 -6.20 12.02 -0.19
N TRP A 13 -5.02 11.86 0.40
CA TRP A 13 -4.55 10.54 0.80
C TRP A 13 -5.42 9.95 1.91
N CYS A 14 -5.72 8.66 1.80
CA CYS A 14 -6.56 7.99 2.78
C CYS A 14 -5.82 7.79 4.09
N ASP A 15 -6.40 8.25 5.20
CA ASP A 15 -5.91 7.95 6.55
C ASP A 15 -5.97 6.44 6.79
N PHE A 16 -4.83 5.85 7.15
CA PHE A 16 -4.68 4.40 7.29
C PHE A 16 -5.60 3.81 8.38
N PHE A 17 -5.84 4.54 9.47
CA PHE A 17 -6.63 4.06 10.61
C PHE A 17 -8.14 4.34 10.46
N ASN A 18 -8.48 5.46 9.83
CA ASN A 18 -9.85 5.95 9.71
C ASN A 18 -10.54 5.55 8.40
N LEU A 19 -9.80 4.99 7.43
CA LEU A 19 -10.38 4.45 6.20
C LEU A 19 -11.48 3.41 6.49
N ASN A 20 -12.67 3.63 5.93
CA ASN A 20 -13.80 2.71 6.09
C ASN A 20 -13.66 1.49 5.18
N LEU A 21 -13.05 0.41 5.69
CA LEU A 21 -12.86 -0.85 4.97
C LEU A 21 -14.15 -1.64 4.71
N ASN A 22 -15.25 -1.28 5.39
CA ASN A 22 -16.57 -1.89 5.21
C ASN A 22 -17.35 -1.26 4.04
N HIS A 23 -16.81 -0.22 3.39
CA HIS A 23 -17.43 0.34 2.19
C HIS A 23 -17.39 -0.67 1.03
N SER A 24 -18.45 -0.71 0.21
CA SER A 24 -18.59 -1.64 -0.91
C SER A 24 -17.51 -1.50 -1.99
N HIS A 25 -16.84 -0.34 -2.03
CA HIS A 25 -15.63 -0.12 -2.84
C HIS A 25 -14.62 -1.26 -2.64
N PHE A 26 -14.44 -1.76 -1.42
CA PHE A 26 -13.45 -2.80 -1.15
C PHE A 26 -13.91 -4.23 -1.48
N ASP A 27 -15.13 -4.41 -1.98
CA ASP A 27 -15.63 -5.74 -2.33
C ASP A 27 -14.82 -6.32 -3.50
N ASN A 28 -14.19 -7.47 -3.25
CA ASN A 28 -13.36 -8.21 -4.22
C ASN A 28 -12.20 -7.39 -4.84
N ILE A 29 -11.74 -6.31 -4.19
CA ILE A 29 -10.55 -5.62 -4.66
C ILE A 29 -9.30 -6.40 -4.27
N GLU A 30 -8.62 -6.86 -5.31
CA GLU A 30 -7.29 -7.43 -5.23
C GLU A 30 -6.26 -6.53 -5.93
N GLY A 31 -5.08 -6.38 -5.35
CA GLY A 31 -4.05 -5.58 -5.99
C GLY A 31 -2.83 -5.36 -5.13
N VAL A 32 -2.23 -4.18 -5.28
CA VAL A 32 -1.08 -3.72 -4.50
C VAL A 32 -1.43 -2.50 -3.67
N TYR A 33 -0.78 -2.32 -2.53
CA TYR A 33 -0.98 -1.18 -1.64
C TYR A 33 0.34 -0.68 -1.05
N ILE A 34 0.34 0.59 -0.68
CA ILE A 34 1.46 1.30 -0.07
C ILE A 34 0.96 1.97 1.20
N ILE A 35 1.59 1.67 2.33
CA ILE A 35 1.42 2.39 3.61
C ILE A 35 2.62 3.30 3.77
N TRP A 36 2.39 4.57 4.09
CA TRP A 36 3.45 5.57 4.15
C TRP A 36 3.10 6.70 5.12
N HIS A 37 4.09 7.54 5.47
CA HIS A 37 3.87 8.77 6.23
C HIS A 37 4.62 9.94 5.60
N GLY A 38 4.15 11.16 5.83
CA GLY A 38 4.77 12.40 5.33
C GLY A 38 5.75 13.07 6.30
N ALA A 39 5.69 12.74 7.59
CA ALA A 39 6.45 13.41 8.65
C ALA A 39 7.18 12.41 9.56
N PRO A 40 8.26 12.79 10.26
CA PRO A 40 9.02 14.04 10.10
C PRO A 40 9.80 14.09 8.76
N ARG A 41 9.98 12.93 8.10
CA ARG A 41 10.44 12.81 6.71
C ARG A 41 9.54 11.82 5.99
N ALA A 42 9.21 12.09 4.73
CA ALA A 42 8.37 11.19 3.97
C ALA A 42 9.06 9.84 3.76
N ALA A 43 8.36 8.75 4.04
CA ALA A 43 8.88 7.41 3.86
C ALA A 43 7.75 6.40 3.60
N VAL A 44 8.06 5.39 2.78
CA VAL A 44 7.20 4.21 2.63
C VAL A 44 7.44 3.29 3.81
N VAL A 45 6.38 3.00 4.55
CA VAL A 45 6.43 2.09 5.70
C VAL A 45 6.34 0.66 5.24
N TYR A 46 5.40 0.36 4.33
CA TYR A 46 5.16 -1.00 3.88
C TYR A 46 4.61 -1.00 2.45
N VAL A 47 4.98 -2.01 1.67
CA VAL A 47 4.40 -2.33 0.37
C VAL A 47 3.91 -3.76 0.43
N GLY A 48 2.69 -4.00 -0.05
CA GLY A 48 2.17 -5.36 -0.14
C GLY A 48 1.18 -5.56 -1.27
N GLN A 49 0.67 -6.77 -1.34
CA GLN A 49 -0.36 -7.18 -2.29
C GLN A 49 -1.43 -8.07 -1.65
N GLY A 50 -2.49 -8.36 -2.40
CA GLY A 50 -3.54 -9.32 -2.05
C GLY A 50 -4.92 -8.69 -2.03
N ASN A 51 -5.83 -9.28 -1.26
CA ASN A 51 -7.13 -8.67 -0.95
C ASN A 51 -6.93 -7.39 -0.13
N ILE A 52 -7.29 -6.24 -0.69
CA ILE A 52 -6.94 -4.94 -0.10
C ILE A 52 -7.61 -4.73 1.27
N ARG A 53 -8.87 -5.15 1.42
CA ARG A 53 -9.61 -5.04 2.70
C ARG A 53 -8.87 -5.79 3.80
N ASP A 54 -8.64 -7.07 3.57
CA ASP A 54 -8.12 -7.99 4.58
C ASP A 54 -6.69 -7.63 4.97
N ARG A 55 -5.87 -7.25 3.97
CA ARG A 55 -4.47 -6.88 4.18
C ARG A 55 -4.34 -5.58 4.98
N ILE A 56 -5.10 -4.53 4.63
CA ILE A 56 -5.08 -3.27 5.40
C ILE A 56 -5.60 -3.51 6.82
N ALA A 57 -6.68 -4.30 6.98
CA ALA A 57 -7.23 -4.63 8.29
C ALA A 57 -6.21 -5.34 9.19
N ALA A 58 -5.49 -6.34 8.66
CA ALA A 58 -4.45 -7.05 9.40
C ALA A 58 -3.34 -6.11 9.89
N HIS A 59 -2.85 -5.23 9.00
CA HIS A 59 -1.77 -4.30 9.32
C HIS A 59 -2.13 -3.24 10.38
N ARG A 60 -3.43 -2.99 10.63
CA ARG A 60 -3.86 -2.09 11.74
C ARG A 60 -3.56 -2.65 13.12
N THR A 61 -3.20 -3.92 13.23
CA THR A 61 -2.84 -4.58 14.50
C THR A 61 -1.36 -4.95 14.56
N GLU A 62 -0.59 -4.69 13.50
CA GLU A 62 0.80 -5.09 13.40
C GLU A 62 1.74 -4.09 14.07
N SER A 63 2.44 -4.53 15.11
CA SER A 63 3.29 -3.68 15.95
C SER A 63 4.36 -2.91 15.15
N ALA A 64 4.95 -3.54 14.13
CA ALA A 64 5.98 -2.92 13.29
C ALA A 64 5.45 -1.72 12.50
N ILE A 65 4.20 -1.77 12.02
CA ILE A 65 3.55 -0.65 11.33
C ILE A 65 3.04 0.38 12.35
N LEU A 66 2.44 -0.09 13.46
CA LEU A 66 1.93 0.75 14.53
C LEU A 66 3.00 1.63 15.18
N HIS A 67 4.26 1.22 15.14
CA HIS A 67 5.41 2.03 15.55
C HIS A 67 5.39 3.44 14.92
N TYR A 68 4.90 3.56 13.69
CA TYR A 68 4.86 4.82 12.93
C TYR A 68 3.54 5.59 13.09
N ARG A 69 2.63 5.18 13.97
CA ARG A 69 1.29 5.81 14.12
C ARG A 69 1.36 7.31 14.37
N ASN A 70 2.30 7.76 15.20
CA ASN A 70 2.45 9.16 15.57
C ASN A 70 2.97 10.05 14.41
N ASN A 71 3.44 9.45 13.32
CA ASN A 71 3.88 10.16 12.12
C ASN A 71 2.73 10.52 11.16
N GLY A 72 1.51 10.04 11.43
CA GLY A 72 0.38 10.12 10.51
C GLY A 72 0.55 9.14 9.36
N LEU A 73 -0.15 7.99 9.45
CA LEU A 73 -0.10 6.96 8.42
C LEU A 73 -1.19 7.16 7.38
N PHE A 74 -0.79 7.05 6.12
CA PHE A 74 -1.66 7.06 4.96
C PHE A 74 -1.55 5.75 4.19
N VAL A 75 -2.57 5.46 3.39
CA VAL A 75 -2.59 4.30 2.50
C VAL A 75 -3.15 4.67 1.13
N THR A 76 -2.59 4.04 0.09
CA THR A 76 -3.12 4.05 -1.27
C THR A 76 -2.97 2.65 -1.87
N TRP A 77 -3.82 2.32 -2.83
CA TRP A 77 -3.82 1.02 -3.50
C TRP A 77 -4.21 1.16 -4.96
N ALA A 78 -3.87 0.14 -5.73
CA ALA A 78 -4.29 0.00 -7.12
C ALA A 78 -4.65 -1.46 -7.39
N GLN A 79 -5.69 -1.68 -8.18
CA GLN A 79 -6.08 -3.02 -8.60
C GLN A 79 -5.04 -3.57 -9.57
N VAL A 80 -4.57 -4.80 -9.33
CA VAL A 80 -3.55 -5.46 -10.15
C VAL A 80 -3.89 -6.94 -10.24
N THR A 81 -3.81 -7.50 -11.45
CA THR A 81 -4.09 -8.92 -11.69
C THR A 81 -3.07 -9.83 -11.03
N ASP A 82 -3.49 -11.03 -10.65
CA ASP A 82 -2.65 -12.03 -9.99
C ASP A 82 -1.29 -12.24 -10.67
N SER A 83 -1.31 -12.39 -12.00
CA SER A 83 -0.11 -12.60 -12.83
C SER A 83 0.93 -11.47 -12.74
N SER A 84 0.53 -10.27 -12.33
CA SER A 84 1.39 -9.08 -12.31
C SER A 84 1.74 -8.62 -10.90
N ARG A 85 0.95 -8.97 -9.88
CA ARG A 85 1.09 -8.42 -8.51
C ARG A 85 2.49 -8.64 -7.94
N ASN A 86 3.07 -9.84 -8.09
CA ASN A 86 4.42 -10.14 -7.60
C ASN A 86 5.49 -9.22 -8.20
N GLY A 87 5.44 -9.00 -9.52
CA GLY A 87 6.41 -8.15 -10.20
C GLY A 87 6.23 -6.67 -9.85
N VAL A 88 4.99 -6.22 -9.68
CA VAL A 88 4.70 -4.85 -9.25
C VAL A 88 5.16 -4.64 -7.81
N GLU A 89 4.78 -5.48 -6.86
CA GLU A 89 5.22 -5.38 -5.46
C GLU A 89 6.75 -5.35 -5.36
N ARG A 90 7.44 -6.22 -6.10
CA ARG A 90 8.90 -6.25 -6.14
C ARG A 90 9.50 -4.95 -6.68
N TYR A 91 8.93 -4.38 -7.75
CA TYR A 91 9.37 -3.08 -8.28
C TYR A 91 9.21 -1.99 -7.23
N LEU A 92 8.01 -1.86 -6.65
CA LEU A 92 7.71 -0.85 -5.63
C LEU A 92 8.65 -0.99 -4.41
N ALA A 93 8.84 -2.20 -3.89
CA ALA A 93 9.73 -2.46 -2.76
C ALA A 93 11.19 -2.10 -3.08
N ASN A 94 11.68 -2.42 -4.29
CA ASN A 94 13.03 -2.02 -4.70
C ASN A 94 13.17 -0.49 -4.86
N THR A 95 12.13 0.19 -5.31
CA THR A 95 12.16 1.63 -5.56
C THR A 95 12.20 2.45 -4.27
N TRP A 96 11.42 2.08 -3.24
CA TRP A 96 11.30 2.90 -2.02
C TRP A 96 11.91 2.29 -0.77
N ASN A 97 12.40 1.05 -0.81
CA ASN A 97 13.02 0.36 0.32
C ASN A 97 12.20 0.52 1.64
N PRO A 98 11.03 -0.12 1.73
CA PRO A 98 10.09 0.07 2.84
C PRO A 98 10.72 -0.14 4.22
N LEU A 99 10.28 0.63 5.19
CA LEU A 99 10.79 0.55 6.57
C LEU A 99 10.45 -0.79 7.25
N VAL A 100 9.35 -1.43 6.84
CA VAL A 100 8.84 -2.70 7.34
C VAL A 100 8.62 -3.65 6.16
N GLY A 101 8.87 -4.94 6.37
CA GLY A 101 8.58 -5.96 5.36
C GLY A 101 9.66 -6.05 4.28
N SER A 102 10.89 -6.40 4.69
CA SER A 102 12.03 -6.58 3.77
C SER A 102 11.90 -7.76 2.81
N GLN A 103 10.86 -8.60 2.98
CA GLN A 103 10.60 -9.77 2.13
C GLN A 103 9.49 -9.45 1.13
N CYS A 104 9.88 -9.02 -0.07
CA CYS A 104 9.01 -8.96 -1.24
C CYS A 104 9.19 -10.22 -2.11
N PRO A 105 8.21 -10.58 -2.96
CA PRO A 105 8.27 -11.78 -3.79
C PRO A 105 9.52 -11.83 -4.67
N TYR A 106 10.06 -13.03 -4.87
CA TYR A 106 11.10 -13.27 -5.86
C TYR A 106 10.46 -13.33 -7.26
N ALA A 107 10.38 -12.17 -7.92
CA ALA A 107 9.80 -12.03 -9.25
C ALA A 107 10.55 -10.96 -10.07
N THR A 108 10.41 -11.03 -11.39
CA THR A 108 10.92 -9.97 -12.28
C THR A 108 10.15 -8.66 -12.00
N PRO A 109 10.83 -7.55 -11.65
CA PRO A 109 10.16 -6.30 -11.36
C PRO A 109 9.37 -5.77 -12.56
N ILE A 110 8.12 -5.33 -12.32
CA ILE A 110 7.27 -4.69 -13.33
C ILE A 110 7.15 -3.22 -12.96
N ALA A 111 7.76 -2.36 -13.76
CA ALA A 111 7.74 -0.92 -13.53
C ALA A 111 6.33 -0.33 -13.65
N VAL A 112 5.98 0.55 -12.71
CA VAL A 112 4.71 1.28 -12.69
C VAL A 112 4.91 2.76 -12.34
N ASN A 113 3.91 3.60 -12.65
CA ASN A 113 3.93 5.01 -12.27
C ASN A 113 3.84 5.21 -10.74
N SER A 114 4.44 6.30 -10.29
CA SER A 114 4.32 6.82 -8.93
C SER A 114 2.84 7.09 -8.57
N PRO A 115 2.43 6.84 -7.31
CA PRO A 115 1.14 7.31 -6.80
C PRO A 115 1.11 8.84 -6.58
N TRP A 116 2.27 9.46 -6.31
CA TRP A 116 2.45 10.90 -6.14
C TRP A 116 2.79 11.60 -7.44
#